data_AF-A0A1J8Q595-F1
#
_entry.id   AF-A0A1J8Q595-F1
#
_cell.length_a   1.000
_cell.length_b   1.000
_cell.length_c   1.000
_cell.angle_alpha   90.00
_cell.angle_beta   90.00
_cell.angle_gamma   90.00
#
_symmetry.space_group_name_H-M   'P 1'
#
loop_
_entity.id
_entity.type
_entity.pdbx_description
1 polymer ?
#
loop_
_entity_poly.entity_id
_entity_poly.type
_entity_poly.pdbx_seq_one_letter_code
_entity_poly.pdbx_strand_id
1 'polypeptide(L)' 'MGLRGSRTRVRTTYVSKQPTGAALNVTEALPRLQDVRYRMVQRGLNPIRLQPKWCALRPNECDLYA' A
#
# COMPACT_ATOMS: atom_id res chain seq x y z
N MET A 1 -37.80 -7.44 23.26
CA MET A 1 -36.36 -7.13 23.50
C MET A 1 -35.57 -7.44 22.23
N GLY A 2 -35.06 -6.41 21.54
CA GLY A 2 -34.45 -6.54 20.22
C GLY A 2 -33.00 -7.04 20.24
N LEU A 3 -32.72 -8.03 19.38
CA LEU A 3 -31.38 -8.52 19.06
C LEU A 3 -30.61 -7.43 18.31
N ARG A 4 -29.73 -6.69 19.00
CA ARG A 4 -28.75 -5.81 18.36
C ARG A 4 -27.59 -6.65 17.80
N GLY A 5 -27.81 -7.22 16.63
CA GLY A 5 -26.76 -7.75 15.77
C GLY A 5 -25.96 -6.60 15.14
N SER A 6 -24.88 -6.17 15.79
CA SER A 6 -23.94 -5.21 15.19
C SER A 6 -22.97 -5.95 14.27
N ARG A 7 -23.35 -6.09 12.99
CA ARG A 7 -22.40 -6.13 11.85
C ARG A 7 -21.41 -4.96 12.07
N THR A 8 -20.09 -5.13 11.98
CA THR A 8 -19.37 -5.31 10.73
C THR A 8 -17.92 -5.68 11.04
N ARG A 9 -17.52 -6.94 10.89
CA ARG A 9 -16.10 -7.34 10.89
C ARG A 9 -15.68 -7.45 9.43
N VAL A 10 -15.13 -6.39 8.85
CA VAL A 10 -14.48 -6.49 7.54
C VAL A 10 -13.27 -7.41 7.72
N ARG A 11 -13.27 -8.57 7.05
CA ARG A 11 -12.13 -9.49 7.07
C ARG A 11 -10.99 -8.86 6.26
N THR A 12 -10.05 -8.28 6.97
CA THR A 12 -8.74 -7.83 6.44
C THR A 12 -7.86 -9.07 6.31
N THR A 13 -7.52 -9.48 5.08
CA THR A 13 -6.86 -10.76 4.79
C THR A 13 -5.34 -10.75 4.89
N TYR A 14 -4.69 -9.57 4.90
CA TYR A 14 -3.23 -9.47 4.91
C TYR A 14 -2.71 -8.46 5.94
N VAL A 15 -2.89 -7.15 5.77
CA VAL A 15 -2.67 -6.13 6.84
C VAL A 15 -3.51 -4.90 6.49
N SER A 16 -4.26 -4.35 7.45
CA SER A 16 -5.07 -3.12 7.26
C SER A 16 -4.70 -1.96 8.20
N LYS A 17 -3.90 -2.24 9.23
CA LYS A 17 -3.41 -1.30 10.23
C LYS A 17 -2.01 -1.70 10.66
N GLN A 18 -1.24 -0.75 11.18
CA GLN A 18 0.03 -1.06 11.85
C GLN A 18 -0.20 -1.96 13.07
N PRO A 19 0.82 -2.66 13.60
CA PRO A 19 0.69 -3.49 14.81
C PRO A 19 0.15 -2.72 16.02
N THR A 20 0.39 -1.41 16.07
CA THR A 20 -0.10 -0.47 17.09
C THR A 20 -1.57 -0.06 16.90
N GLY A 21 -2.24 -0.49 15.81
CA GLY A 21 -3.58 -0.05 15.42
C GLY A 21 -3.62 1.26 14.63
N ALA A 22 -2.47 1.92 14.45
CA ALA A 22 -2.34 3.15 13.67
C ALA A 22 -2.65 2.94 12.18
N ALA A 23 -3.02 4.03 11.49
CA ALA A 23 -3.20 4.04 10.04
C ALA A 23 -1.87 3.73 9.32
N LEU A 24 -1.92 3.11 8.15
CA LEU A 24 -0.72 2.83 7.36
C LEU A 24 -0.11 4.14 6.84
N ASN A 25 1.23 4.20 6.81
CA ASN A 25 1.97 5.33 6.29
C ASN A 25 2.22 5.15 4.78
N VAL A 26 1.71 6.09 3.96
CA VAL A 26 1.86 6.04 2.50
C VAL A 26 3.29 6.34 2.07
N THR A 27 3.97 7.29 2.72
CA THR A 27 5.38 7.63 2.47
C THR A 27 6.27 6.39 2.64
N GLU A 28 6.03 5.59 3.68
CA GLU A 28 6.75 4.33 3.89
C GLU A 28 6.31 3.21 2.94
N ALA A 29 5.07 3.24 2.46
CA ALA A 29 4.50 2.18 1.61
C ALA A 29 4.87 2.35 0.14
N LEU A 30 4.99 3.59 -0.33
CA LEU A 30 5.20 3.90 -1.75
C LEU A 30 6.47 3.25 -2.33
N PRO A 31 7.65 3.31 -1.69
CA PRO A 31 8.84 2.60 -2.19
C PRO A 31 8.63 1.08 -2.30
N ARG A 32 7.91 0.47 -1.33
CA ARG A 32 7.60 -0.97 -1.35
C ARG A 32 6.64 -1.35 -2.47
N LEU A 33 5.65 -0.49 -2.77
CA LEU A 33 4.75 -0.71 -3.90
C LEU A 33 5.48 -0.61 -5.25
N GLN A 34 6.47 0.28 -5.36
CA GLN A 34 7.30 0.38 -6.56
C GLN A 34 8.15 -0.89 -6.77
N ASP A 35 8.76 -1.43 -5.71
CA ASP A 35 9.50 -2.69 -5.79
C ASP A 35 8.60 -3.85 -6.27
N VAL A 36 7.42 -4.01 -5.67
CA VAL A 36 6.43 -5.01 -6.09
C VAL A 36 6.08 -4.86 -7.58
N ARG A 37 5.88 -3.62 -8.04
CA ARG A 37 5.63 -3.36 -9.48
C ARG A 37 6.78 -3.89 -10.35
N TYR A 38 8.04 -3.64 -9.99
CA TYR A 38 9.17 -4.14 -10.78
C TYR A 38 9.30 -5.66 -10.72
N ARG A 39 8.96 -6.29 -9.58
CA ARG A 39 8.87 -7.75 -9.47
C ARG A 39 7.77 -8.34 -10.34
N MET A 40 6.64 -7.65 -10.50
CA MET A 40 5.59 -8.04 -11.45
C MET A 40 6.10 -7.94 -12.90
N VAL A 41 6.83 -6.88 -13.24
CA VAL A 41 7.46 -6.74 -14.57
C VAL A 41 8.46 -7.86 -14.85
N GLN A 42 9.31 -8.20 -13.88
CA GLN A 42 10.26 -9.33 -14.00
C GLN A 42 9.58 -10.67 -14.23
N ARG A 43 8.31 -10.80 -13.83
CA ARG A 43 7.47 -11.99 -14.06
C ARG A 43 6.69 -11.95 -15.37
N GLY A 44 6.93 -10.96 -16.23
CA GLY A 44 6.25 -10.81 -17.52
C GLY A 44 4.86 -10.17 -17.44
N LEU A 45 4.48 -9.59 -16.30
CA LEU A 45 3.22 -8.85 -16.17
C LEU A 45 3.40 -7.41 -16.68
N ASN A 46 2.30 -6.78 -17.11
CA ASN A 46 2.26 -5.37 -17.53
C ASN A 46 1.47 -4.49 -16.53
N PRO A 47 1.99 -4.23 -15.31
CA PRO A 47 1.30 -3.43 -14.30
C PRO A 47 1.35 -1.92 -14.63
N ILE A 48 0.37 -1.18 -14.10
CA ILE A 48 0.36 0.29 -14.18
C ILE A 48 1.64 0.90 -13.58
N ARG A 49 2.10 1.99 -14.19
CA ARG A 49 3.25 2.76 -13.71
C ARG A 49 2.79 3.75 -12.65
N LEU A 50 3.09 3.45 -11.38
CA LEU A 50 2.70 4.32 -10.26
C LEU A 50 3.43 5.67 -10.28
N GLN A 51 4.73 5.68 -10.62
CA GLN A 51 5.53 6.89 -10.78
C GLN A 51 6.60 6.71 -11.87
N PRO A 52 7.25 7.79 -12.34
CA PRO A 52 8.44 7.71 -13.17
C PRO A 52 9.53 6.83 -12.54
N LYS A 53 10.31 6.15 -13.40
CA LYS A 53 11.42 5.29 -12.94
C LYS A 53 12.43 6.07 -12.09
N TRP A 54 12.65 7.34 -12.39
CA TRP A 54 13.53 8.22 -11.62
C TRP A 54 13.11 8.28 -10.13
N CYS A 55 11.81 8.45 -9.85
CA CYS A 55 11.24 8.48 -8.50
C CYS A 55 11.36 7.12 -7.80
N ALA A 56 11.11 6.03 -8.54
CA ALA A 56 11.15 4.70 -7.95
C ALA A 56 12.56 4.28 -7.50
N LEU A 57 13.61 4.86 -8.10
CA LEU A 57 15.01 4.61 -7.73
C LEU A 57 15.49 5.54 -6.61
N ARG A 58 14.75 6.61 -6.31
CA ARG A 58 15.11 7.64 -5.34
C ARG A 58 13.93 7.91 -4.40
N PRO A 59 13.80 7.12 -3.32
CA PRO A 59 12.73 7.29 -2.36
C PRO A 59 12.67 8.74 -1.85
N ASN A 60 11.45 9.25 -1.67
CA ASN A 60 11.13 10.57 -1.13
C ASN A 60 11.48 11.78 -2.02
N GLU A 61 12.26 11.63 -3.10
CA GLU A 61 12.61 12.76 -3.97
C GLU A 61 11.44 13.29 -4.83
N CYS A 62 10.38 12.50 -4.99
CA CYS A 62 9.16 12.88 -5.73
C CYS A 62 7.95 13.12 -4.82
N ASP A 63 8.14 13.17 -3.51
CA ASP A 63 7.04 13.37 -2.57
C ASP A 63 6.69 14.86 -2.49
N LEU A 64 5.39 15.16 -2.60
CA LEU A 64 4.91 16.54 -2.64
C LEU A 64 4.97 17.25 -1.27
N TYR A 65 4.93 16.47 -0.18
CA TYR A 65 4.76 16.97 1.20
C TYR A 65 5.57 16.13 2.21
N ALA A 66 6.79 15.73 1.85
CA ALA A 66 7.65 14.88 2.68
C ALA A 66 7.94 15.48 4.07
#